data_AF-A0A259PHS5-F1
#
_entry.id   AF-A0A259PHS5-F1
#
_cell.length_a   1.000
_cell.length_b   1.000
_cell.length_c   1.000
_cell.angle_alpha   90.00
_cell.angle_beta   90.00
_cell.angle_gamma   90.00
#
_symmetry.space_group_name_H-M   'P 1'
#
loop_
_entity.id
_entity.type
_entity.pdbx_description
1 polymer ?
#
loop_
_entity_poly.entity_id
_entity_poly.type
_entity_poly.pdbx_seq_one_letter_code
_entity_poly.pdbx_strand_id
1 'polypeptide(L)'
;MLIESTLCLAAQEIATIQSRYASNGLSLCNVALCGSEQFKEWEHYPKNDLIDGQSGYEFYYHAHSSNEMPDGEHGHFHLFKRDEQVAKQFHHLIAISLDQKGLPVRIFTTNQWVTGEQW
;
A
#
# COMPACT_ATOMS: atom_id res chain seq x y z
N MET A 1 -11.09 -31.59 -7.89
CA MET A 1 -10.24 -30.46 -8.33
C MET A 1 -11.00 -29.20 -7.96
N LEU A 2 -10.68 -28.62 -6.80
CA LEU A 2 -11.33 -27.39 -6.36
C LEU A 2 -10.90 -26.29 -7.34
N ILE A 3 -11.86 -25.62 -7.95
CA ILE A 3 -11.59 -24.40 -8.71
C ILE A 3 -11.11 -23.39 -7.67
N GLU A 4 -9.81 -23.06 -7.69
CA GLU A 4 -9.28 -22.04 -6.78
C GLU A 4 -9.97 -20.72 -7.13
N SER A 5 -10.80 -20.24 -6.21
CA SER A 5 -11.45 -18.94 -6.36
C SER A 5 -10.40 -17.84 -6.53
N THR A 6 -10.76 -16.74 -7.19
CA THR A 6 -9.89 -15.56 -7.31
C THR A 6 -9.35 -15.09 -5.95
N LEU A 7 -10.14 -15.22 -4.89
CA LEU A 7 -9.72 -14.89 -3.53
C LEU A 7 -8.59 -15.82 -3.03
N CYS A 8 -8.69 -17.11 -3.31
CA CYS A 8 -7.65 -18.09 -2.96
C CYS A 8 -6.34 -17.77 -3.68
N LEU A 9 -6.41 -17.49 -4.99
CA LEU A 9 -5.25 -17.12 -5.79
C LEU A 9 -4.61 -15.82 -5.29
N ALA A 10 -5.41 -14.80 -4.99
CA ALA A 10 -4.89 -13.54 -4.45
C ALA A 10 -4.22 -13.71 -3.07
N ALA A 11 -4.83 -14.51 -2.19
CA ALA A 11 -4.23 -14.82 -0.88
C ALA A 11 -2.90 -15.58 -1.04
N GLN A 12 -2.84 -16.53 -1.97
CA GLN A 12 -1.63 -17.29 -2.26
C GLN A 12 -0.53 -16.41 -2.88
N GLU A 13 -0.90 -15.46 -3.75
CA GLU A 13 0.03 -14.48 -4.31
C GLU A 13 0.64 -13.60 -3.20
N ILE A 14 -0.20 -13.06 -2.30
CA ILE A 14 0.28 -12.26 -1.16
C ILE A 14 1.26 -13.07 -0.29
N ALA A 15 0.89 -14.29 0.08
CA ALA A 15 1.74 -15.16 0.88
C ALA A 15 3.06 -15.50 0.16
N THR A 16 3.01 -15.68 -1.16
CA THR A 16 4.20 -15.95 -2.00
C THR A 16 5.13 -14.74 -2.04
N ILE A 17 4.59 -13.54 -2.26
CA ILE A 17 5.36 -12.28 -2.27
C ILE A 17 6.04 -12.09 -0.90
N GLN A 18 5.30 -12.24 0.19
CA GLN A 18 5.84 -12.10 1.54
C GLN A 18 6.93 -13.12 1.83
N SER A 19 6.69 -14.39 1.51
CA SER A 19 7.66 -15.46 1.73
C SER A 19 8.94 -15.25 0.94
N ARG A 20 8.83 -14.78 -0.31
CA ARG A 20 9.98 -14.47 -1.17
C ARG A 20 10.85 -13.36 -0.60
N TYR A 21 10.25 -12.28 -0.07
CA TYR A 21 11.04 -11.21 0.54
C TYR A 21 11.61 -11.64 1.90
N ALA A 22 10.82 -12.33 2.71
CA ALA A 22 11.25 -12.85 4.01
C ALA A 22 12.43 -13.82 3.86
N SER A 23 12.47 -14.66 2.82
CA SER A 23 13.59 -15.56 2.54
C SER A 23 14.88 -14.83 2.17
N ASN A 24 14.80 -13.55 1.82
CA ASN A 24 15.93 -12.65 1.57
C ASN A 24 16.20 -11.70 2.76
N GLY A 25 15.56 -11.92 3.91
CA GLY A 25 15.70 -11.08 5.10
C GLY A 25 15.03 -9.72 5.00
N LEU A 26 14.09 -9.54 4.05
CA LEU A 26 13.38 -8.29 3.82
C LEU A 26 11.91 -8.40 4.25
N SER A 27 11.41 -7.41 4.98
CA SER A 27 9.96 -7.25 5.21
C SER A 27 9.32 -6.49 4.04
N LEU A 28 7.99 -6.57 3.90
CA LEU A 28 7.27 -5.72 2.95
C LEU A 28 7.46 -4.23 3.23
N CYS A 29 7.64 -3.82 4.50
CA CYS A 29 7.94 -2.44 4.85
C CYS A 29 9.28 -1.99 4.24
N ASN A 30 10.30 -2.86 4.23
CA ASN A 30 11.59 -2.54 3.59
C ASN A 30 11.47 -2.45 2.07
N VAL A 31 10.72 -3.37 1.46
CA VAL A 31 10.52 -3.42 0.01
C VAL A 31 9.73 -2.21 -0.47
N ALA A 32 8.75 -1.76 0.31
CA ALA A 32 7.93 -0.59 0.01
C ALA A 32 8.75 0.69 -0.18
N LEU A 33 9.89 0.80 0.51
CA LEU A 33 10.82 1.93 0.37
C LEU A 33 11.44 2.04 -1.04
N CYS A 34 11.33 0.99 -1.86
CA CYS A 34 11.74 0.98 -3.27
C CYS A 34 13.17 1.50 -3.51
N GLY A 35 14.11 1.08 -2.64
CA GLY A 35 15.52 1.48 -2.72
C GLY A 35 15.84 2.83 -2.09
N SER A 36 14.89 3.50 -1.41
CA SER A 36 15.22 4.64 -0.56
C SER A 36 16.21 4.24 0.54
N GLU A 37 17.28 5.00 0.68
CA GLU A 37 18.33 4.75 1.68
C GLU A 37 17.84 4.96 3.11
N GLN A 38 16.88 5.86 3.29
CA GLN A 38 16.33 6.21 4.59
C GLN A 38 14.81 6.26 4.53
N PHE A 39 14.18 5.73 5.56
CA PHE A 39 12.77 5.97 5.84
C PHE A 39 12.62 7.33 6.53
N LYS A 40 11.62 8.09 6.10
CA LYS A 40 11.21 9.34 6.71
C LYS A 40 9.70 9.33 6.86
N GLU A 41 9.26 9.69 8.06
CA GLU A 41 7.85 9.83 8.38
C GLU A 41 7.18 10.80 7.40
N TRP A 42 5.94 10.49 7.03
CA TRP A 42 5.10 11.24 6.09
C TRP A 42 5.57 11.28 4.63
N GLU A 43 6.79 10.83 4.30
CA GLU A 43 7.20 10.68 2.91
C GLU A 43 6.51 9.48 2.26
N HIS A 44 6.21 9.62 0.97
CA HIS A 44 5.65 8.56 0.16
C HIS A 44 6.74 7.70 -0.47
N TYR A 45 6.47 6.40 -0.53
CA TYR A 45 7.32 5.41 -1.18
C TYR A 45 6.52 4.54 -2.17
N PRO A 46 6.99 4.36 -3.42
CA PRO A 46 8.20 4.93 -3.99
C PRO A 46 8.13 6.45 -4.12
N LYS A 47 9.30 7.09 -4.29
CA LYS A 47 9.36 8.53 -4.53
C LYS A 47 8.62 8.87 -5.82
N ASN A 48 7.61 9.74 -5.71
CA ASN A 48 6.63 10.15 -6.73
C ASN A 48 5.41 9.23 -6.92
N ASP A 49 5.15 8.34 -5.97
CA ASP A 49 4.08 7.34 -6.03
C ASP A 49 4.23 6.43 -7.26
N LEU A 50 3.56 5.28 -7.26
CA LEU A 50 3.56 4.40 -8.43
C LEU A 50 2.22 4.53 -9.13
N ILE A 51 2.25 5.03 -10.37
CA ILE A 51 1.07 5.14 -11.24
C ILE A 51 1.21 4.11 -12.37
N ASP A 52 0.23 3.21 -12.49
CA ASP A 52 0.09 2.35 -13.65
C ASP A 52 -0.61 3.14 -14.78
N GLY A 53 0.18 3.51 -15.80
CA GLY A 53 -0.32 4.27 -16.95
C GLY A 53 -1.33 3.53 -17.83
N GLN A 54 -1.47 2.20 -17.69
CA GLN A 54 -2.47 1.43 -18.45
C GLN A 54 -3.81 1.36 -17.72
N SER A 55 -3.79 1.06 -16.42
CA SER A 55 -5.01 0.85 -15.64
C SER A 55 -5.46 2.10 -14.87
N GLY A 56 -4.61 3.12 -14.75
CA GLY A 56 -4.86 4.32 -13.95
C GLY A 56 -4.88 4.08 -12.44
N TYR A 57 -4.47 2.90 -11.95
CA TYR A 57 -4.27 2.69 -10.53
C TYR A 57 -3.00 3.40 -10.06
N GLU A 58 -3.05 3.90 -8.84
CA GLU A 58 -1.92 4.55 -8.19
C GLU A 58 -1.79 4.03 -6.76
N PHE A 59 -0.56 3.85 -6.30
CA PHE A 59 -0.33 3.54 -4.89
C PHE A 59 0.91 4.22 -4.33
N TYR A 60 0.90 4.41 -3.02
CA TYR A 60 2.10 4.69 -2.24
C TYR A 60 2.04 4.01 -0.88
N TYR A 61 3.19 3.82 -0.26
CA TYR A 61 3.37 3.45 1.14
C TYR A 61 3.87 4.65 1.94
N HIS A 62 3.33 4.85 3.13
CA HIS A 62 3.92 5.78 4.09
C HIS A 62 3.66 5.31 5.52
N ALA A 63 4.28 6.02 6.46
CA ALA A 63 3.99 5.88 7.87
C ALA A 63 4.05 7.25 8.54
N HIS A 64 3.18 7.43 9.54
CA HIS A 64 3.13 8.64 10.33
C HIS A 64 4.20 8.61 11.41
N SER A 65 4.26 9.67 12.21
CA SER A 65 5.06 9.68 13.43
C SER A 65 4.61 8.58 14.40
N SER A 66 5.57 7.97 15.11
CA SER A 66 5.30 6.82 15.99
C SER A 66 4.21 7.04 17.04
N ASN A 67 3.95 8.29 17.45
CA ASN A 67 2.89 8.68 18.39
C ASN A 67 1.51 8.86 17.74
N GLU A 68 1.42 8.89 16.41
CA GLU A 68 0.19 8.99 15.64
C GLU A 68 -0.18 7.68 14.93
N MET A 69 0.76 6.74 14.86
CA MET A 69 0.52 5.40 14.34
C MET A 69 -0.38 4.60 15.28
N PRO A 70 -1.39 3.89 14.76
CA PRO A 70 -2.14 2.91 15.55
C PRO A 70 -1.21 1.83 16.13
N ASP A 71 -1.55 1.32 17.33
CA ASP A 71 -0.78 0.28 17.98
C ASP A 71 -0.58 -0.94 17.08
N GLY A 72 0.67 -1.36 16.92
CA GLY A 72 1.06 -2.50 16.09
C GLY A 72 1.16 -2.20 14.59
N GLU A 73 0.85 -0.98 14.15
CA GLU A 73 1.00 -0.56 12.76
C GLU A 73 2.38 0.09 12.54
N HIS A 74 3.11 -0.39 11.55
CA HIS A 74 4.35 0.25 11.10
C HIS A 74 4.08 1.32 10.04
N GLY A 75 3.18 1.03 9.10
CA GLY A 75 2.78 1.93 8.02
C GLY A 75 1.79 1.24 7.10
N HIS A 76 1.29 1.95 6.08
CA HIS A 76 0.24 1.45 5.23
C HIS A 76 0.41 1.86 3.77
N PHE A 77 -0.06 0.98 2.89
CA PHE A 77 -0.26 1.30 1.48
C PHE A 77 -1.60 1.98 1.30
N HIS A 78 -1.66 3.02 0.48
CA HIS A 78 -2.89 3.55 -0.08
C HIS A 78 -3.00 3.17 -1.56
N LEU A 79 -4.20 2.78 -1.99
CA LEU A 79 -4.52 2.50 -3.39
C LEU A 79 -5.59 3.47 -3.87
N PHE A 80 -5.34 4.07 -5.02
CA PHE A 80 -6.22 5.01 -5.69
C PHE A 80 -6.53 4.57 -7.11
N LYS A 81 -7.65 5.05 -7.64
CA LYS A 81 -7.97 5.00 -9.07
C LYS A 81 -8.10 6.42 -9.60
N ARG A 82 -7.28 6.76 -10.60
CA ARG A 82 -7.37 8.03 -11.33
C ARG A 82 -8.49 7.97 -12.35
N ASP A 83 -9.19 9.08 -12.49
CA ASP A 83 -10.12 9.31 -13.59
C ASP A 83 -9.32 9.59 -14.87
N GLU A 84 -9.59 8.83 -15.92
CA GLU A 84 -8.89 8.93 -17.21
C GLU A 84 -9.39 10.12 -18.04
N GLN A 85 -10.59 10.63 -17.74
CA GLN A 85 -11.26 11.69 -18.48
C GLN A 85 -11.09 13.05 -17.80
N VAL A 86 -10.99 13.08 -16.48
CA VAL A 86 -10.89 14.32 -15.70
C VAL A 86 -9.51 14.46 -15.07
N ALA A 87 -8.73 15.40 -15.60
CA ALA A 87 -7.39 15.69 -15.09
C ALA A 87 -7.43 16.05 -13.60
N LYS A 88 -6.56 15.40 -12.81
CA LYS A 88 -6.40 15.55 -11.35
C LYS A 88 -7.55 14.99 -10.50
N GLN A 89 -8.54 14.31 -11.08
CA GLN A 89 -9.53 13.58 -10.31
C GLN A 89 -9.03 12.16 -10.01
N PHE A 90 -9.20 11.74 -8.75
CA PHE A 90 -8.83 10.41 -8.27
C PHE A 90 -9.73 10.02 -7.10
N HIS A 91 -9.79 8.72 -6.83
CA HIS A 91 -10.55 8.16 -5.72
C HIS A 91 -9.68 7.23 -4.88
N HIS A 92 -9.67 7.44 -3.56
CA HIS A 92 -9.07 6.47 -2.65
C HIS A 92 -9.97 5.25 -2.54
N LEU A 93 -9.42 4.08 -2.85
CA LEU A 93 -10.17 2.84 -2.81
C LEU A 93 -10.01 2.16 -1.47
N ILE A 94 -8.77 1.91 -1.08
CA ILE A 94 -8.45 1.10 0.10
C ILE A 94 -7.03 1.36 0.56
N ALA A 95 -6.81 1.19 1.85
CA ALA A 95 -5.50 1.14 2.44
C ALA A 95 -5.27 -0.19 3.18
N ILE A 96 -4.03 -0.68 3.12
CA ILE A 96 -3.60 -1.93 3.76
C ILE A 96 -2.45 -1.60 4.71
N SER A 97 -2.71 -1.75 6.01
CA SER A 97 -1.74 -1.54 7.08
C SER A 97 -0.87 -2.75 7.28
N LEU A 98 0.42 -2.52 7.54
CA LEU A 98 1.40 -3.54 7.87
C LEU A 98 1.91 -3.37 9.31
N ASP A 99 2.22 -4.49 9.97
CA ASP A 99 3.00 -4.48 11.21
C ASP A 99 4.50 -4.31 10.95
N GLN A 100 5.31 -4.34 12.02
CA GLN A 100 6.77 -4.24 11.96
C GLN A 100 7.44 -5.39 11.18
N LYS A 101 6.73 -6.51 10.96
CA LYS A 101 7.22 -7.65 10.18
C LYS A 101 6.78 -7.57 8.72
N GLY A 102 5.99 -6.56 8.34
CA GLY A 102 5.42 -6.44 7.00
C GLY A 102 4.22 -7.35 6.76
N LEU A 103 3.52 -7.78 7.82
CA LEU A 103 2.30 -8.57 7.71
C LEU A 103 1.07 -7.64 7.70
N PRO A 104 0.08 -7.87 6.81
CA PRO A 104 -1.17 -7.13 6.84
C PRO A 104 -1.90 -7.28 8.17
N VAL A 105 -2.27 -6.15 8.79
CA VAL A 105 -2.99 -6.12 10.09
C VAL A 105 -4.34 -5.43 10.01
N ARG A 106 -4.56 -4.57 9.01
CA ARG A 106 -5.82 -3.82 8.86
C ARG A 106 -6.06 -3.45 7.41
N ILE A 107 -7.35 -3.40 7.06
CA ILE A 107 -7.85 -2.89 5.79
C ILE A 107 -8.83 -1.77 6.12
N PHE A 108 -8.68 -0.61 5.49
CA PHE A 108 -9.51 0.56 5.79
C PHE A 108 -9.71 1.49 4.61
N THR A 109 -10.70 2.37 4.76
CA THR A 109 -10.90 3.53 3.91
C THR A 109 -10.74 4.79 4.75
N THR A 110 -10.48 5.90 4.07
CA THR A 110 -10.44 7.22 4.70
C THR A 110 -11.47 8.14 4.03
N ASN A 111 -11.74 9.28 4.65
CA ASN A 111 -12.59 10.29 4.04
C ASN A 111 -11.81 11.06 2.95
N GLN A 112 -12.55 11.67 2.02
CA GLN A 112 -12.00 12.42 0.88
C GLN A 112 -11.10 13.59 1.30
N TRP A 113 -11.30 14.15 2.50
CA TRP A 113 -10.48 15.24 2.99
C TRP A 113 -9.05 14.80 3.31
N VAL A 114 -8.86 13.61 3.89
CA VAL A 114 -7.53 13.07 4.21
C VAL A 114 -6.67 12.89 2.96
N THR A 115 -7.29 12.47 1.86
CA THR A 115 -6.61 12.14 0.59
C THR A 115 -6.63 13.30 -0.41
N GLY A 116 -7.32 14.40 -0.11
CA GLY A 116 -7.44 15.54 -1.03
C GLY A 116 -8.26 15.23 -2.29
N GLU A 117 -9.20 14.28 -2.21
CA GLU A 117 -10.13 13.98 -3.29
C GLU A 117 -11.08 15.15 -3.55
N GLN A 118 -11.60 15.23 -4.79
CA GLN A 118 -12.58 16.26 -5.20
C GLN A 118 -14.03 15.78 -4.99
N TRP A 119 -14.92 16.75 -4.75
CA TRP A 119 -16.35 16.56 -4.47
C TRP A 119 -17.21 16.69 -5.73
#